data_AF-A0A0K0DXS8-F1
#
_entry.id   AF-A0A0K0DXS8-F1
#
_cell.length_a   1.000
_cell.length_b   1.000
_cell.length_c   1.000
_cell.angle_alpha   90.00
_cell.angle_beta   90.00
_cell.angle_gamma   90.00
#
_symmetry.space_group_name_H-M   'P 1'
#
loop_
_entity.id
_entity.type
_entity.pdbx_description
1 polymer ?
#
loop_
_entity_poly.entity_id
_entity_poly.type
_entity_poly.pdbx_seq_one_letter_code
_entity_poly.pdbx_strand_id
1 'polypeptide(L)'
;MESPAWMFTKALSHRQKVMRLYKRAIRVIDSWYGGDVIELRYQKVLMRARFDANKDVPDPRKSQLLLADGCRQLWEMKHFKPFRFASDPGGSSYDRERQSSDQILDSEQWTLAEREQFPYYFNRREERKKELLKFWDKIDKSWDEQIAAIQTELPKEKITSTTQ
;
A
#
# COMPACT_ATOMS: atom_id res chain seq x y z
N MET A 1 -0.98 3.39 17.79
CA MET A 1 -2.06 4.19 18.40
C MET A 1 -2.30 5.39 17.49
N GLU A 2 -3.54 5.68 17.07
CA GLU A 2 -3.79 6.89 16.27
C GLU A 2 -3.47 8.14 17.12
N SER A 3 -2.74 9.08 16.53
CA SER A 3 -2.40 10.36 17.18
C SER A 3 -3.68 11.18 17.43
N PRO A 4 -3.85 11.77 18.63
CA PRO A 4 -5.02 12.57 18.96
C PRO A 4 -5.30 13.70 17.96
N ALA A 5 -6.55 14.16 17.90
CA ALA A 5 -6.99 15.12 16.91
C ALA A 5 -6.23 16.46 16.98
N TRP A 6 -5.95 16.92 18.20
CA TRP A 6 -5.27 18.17 18.52
C TRP A 6 -3.74 18.10 18.38
N MET A 7 -3.17 16.90 18.26
CA MET A 7 -1.73 16.72 18.11
C MET A 7 -1.35 16.82 16.63
N PHE A 8 -0.66 17.91 16.27
CA PHE A 8 -0.12 18.11 14.92
C PHE A 8 1.38 17.86 14.92
N THR A 9 1.84 16.82 14.23
CA THR A 9 3.27 16.42 14.17
C THR A 9 4.10 17.28 13.21
N LYS A 10 3.46 18.04 12.33
CA LYS A 10 4.09 18.93 11.36
C LYS A 10 3.59 20.35 11.59
N ALA A 11 4.40 21.35 11.21
CA ALA A 11 3.94 22.72 11.10
C ALA A 11 2.93 22.80 9.94
N LEU A 12 1.66 23.02 10.25
CA LEU A 12 0.55 23.01 9.30
C LEU A 12 -0.17 24.34 9.27
N SER A 13 -0.57 24.78 8.09
CA SER A 13 -1.41 25.96 7.95
C SER A 13 -2.81 25.71 8.53
N HIS A 14 -3.52 26.79 8.91
CA HIS A 14 -4.87 26.68 9.47
C HIS A 14 -5.82 25.91 8.54
N ARG A 15 -5.80 26.22 7.23
CA ARG A 15 -6.56 25.50 6.19
C ARG A 15 -6.28 24.00 6.21
N GLN A 16 -5.00 23.62 6.28
CA GLN A 16 -4.61 22.20 6.33
C GLN A 16 -5.05 21.50 7.62
N LYS A 17 -5.09 22.22 8.76
CA LYS A 17 -5.62 21.69 10.02
C LYS A 17 -7.13 21.44 9.93
N VAL A 18 -7.88 22.41 9.41
CA VAL A 18 -9.34 22.29 9.19
C VAL A 18 -9.68 21.15 8.23
N MET A 19 -8.94 21.00 7.13
CA MET A 19 -9.13 19.89 6.19
C MET A 19 -8.91 18.52 6.84
N ARG A 20 -7.89 18.40 7.70
CA ARG A 20 -7.65 17.16 8.46
C ARG A 20 -8.75 16.89 9.48
N LEU A 21 -9.21 17.92 10.18
CA LEU A 21 -10.34 17.81 11.10
C LEU A 21 -11.59 17.32 10.37
N TYR A 22 -11.93 17.94 9.24
CA TYR A 22 -13.06 17.52 8.40
C TYR A 22 -12.93 16.07 7.96
N LYS A 23 -11.78 15.67 7.41
CA LYS A 23 -11.54 14.27 7.01
C LYS A 23 -11.73 13.31 8.18
N ARG A 24 -11.19 13.63 9.36
CA ARG A 24 -11.36 12.80 10.56
C ARG A 24 -12.83 12.73 11.00
N ALA A 25 -13.57 13.84 10.97
CA ALA A 25 -14.99 13.88 11.33
C ALA A 25 -15.80 12.94 10.42
N ILE A 26 -15.57 13.00 9.10
CA ILE A 26 -16.23 12.10 8.14
C ILE A 26 -15.92 10.62 8.43
N ARG A 27 -14.68 10.28 8.83
CA ARG A 27 -14.33 8.89 9.21
C ARG A 27 -14.99 8.43 10.51
N VAL A 28 -15.25 9.34 11.44
CA VAL A 28 -16.03 9.04 12.65
C VAL A 28 -17.49 8.76 12.28
N ILE A 29 -18.08 9.53 11.36
CA ILE A 29 -19.42 9.25 10.82
C ILE A 29 -19.45 7.87 10.15
N ASP A 30 -18.44 7.53 9.33
CA ASP A 30 -18.31 6.18 8.73
C ASP A 30 -18.29 5.07 9.80
N SER A 31 -17.73 5.36 10.97
CA SER A 31 -17.65 4.39 12.07
C SER A 31 -18.99 4.18 12.79
N TRP A 32 -19.80 5.23 12.93
CA TRP A 32 -21.11 5.14 13.59
C TRP A 32 -22.22 4.63 12.67
N TYR A 33 -22.20 5.03 11.39
CA TYR A 33 -23.29 4.80 10.44
C TYR A 33 -22.92 3.87 9.28
N GLY A 34 -21.76 3.22 9.32
CA GLY A 34 -21.24 2.41 8.20
C GLY A 34 -22.14 1.26 7.73
N GLY A 35 -23.16 0.87 8.53
CA GLY A 35 -24.15 -0.15 8.16
C GLY A 35 -25.31 0.36 7.28
N ASP A 36 -25.56 1.67 7.24
CA ASP A 36 -26.64 2.28 6.47
C ASP A 36 -26.09 3.40 5.58
N VAL A 37 -26.05 3.16 4.28
CA VAL A 37 -25.48 4.08 3.30
C VAL A 37 -26.29 5.38 3.18
N ILE A 38 -27.61 5.33 3.39
CA ILE A 38 -28.48 6.50 3.27
C ILE A 38 -28.26 7.42 4.47
N GLU A 39 -28.32 6.86 5.68
CA GLU A 39 -28.07 7.60 6.91
C GLU A 39 -26.64 8.16 6.94
N LEU A 40 -25.66 7.35 6.51
CA LEU A 40 -24.28 7.78 6.38
C LEU A 40 -24.14 9.04 5.50
N ARG A 41 -24.82 9.06 4.35
CA ARG A 41 -24.80 10.20 3.44
C ARG A 41 -25.45 11.42 4.07
N TYR A 42 -26.60 11.24 4.70
CA TYR A 42 -27.32 12.31 5.39
C TYR A 42 -26.44 12.99 6.45
N GLN A 43 -25.81 12.20 7.33
CA GLN A 43 -24.94 12.72 8.39
C GLN A 43 -23.69 13.43 7.82
N LYS A 44 -23.12 12.94 6.71
CA LYS A 44 -22.01 13.62 6.03
C LYS A 44 -22.41 14.97 5.47
N VAL A 45 -23.61 15.11 4.90
CA VAL A 45 -24.14 16.39 4.40
C VAL A 45 -24.34 17.36 5.56
N LEU A 46 -24.89 16.91 6.68
CA LEU A 46 -25.02 17.73 7.89
C LEU A 46 -23.67 18.21 8.41
N MET A 47 -22.67 17.33 8.46
CA MET A 47 -21.32 17.75 8.86
C MET A 47 -20.73 18.74 7.88
N ARG A 48 -20.91 18.56 6.57
CA ARG A 48 -20.43 19.53 5.58
C ARG A 48 -21.05 20.91 5.79
N ALA A 49 -22.37 20.97 6.00
CA ALA A 49 -23.09 22.21 6.27
C ALA A 49 -22.54 22.94 7.52
N ARG A 50 -22.19 22.21 8.59
CA ARG A 50 -21.57 22.80 9.80
C ARG A 50 -20.23 23.46 9.51
N PHE A 51 -19.40 22.85 8.67
CA PHE A 51 -18.11 23.43 8.27
C PHE A 51 -18.31 24.63 7.34
N ASP A 52 -19.25 24.55 6.40
CA ASP A 52 -19.52 25.64 5.46
C ASP A 52 -20.08 26.87 6.19
N ALA A 53 -20.93 26.68 7.21
CA ALA A 53 -21.44 27.77 8.05
C ALA A 53 -20.36 28.52 8.84
N ASN A 54 -19.21 27.89 9.10
CA ASN A 54 -18.09 28.46 9.86
C ASN A 54 -16.84 28.71 8.99
N LYS A 55 -17.00 28.74 7.67
CA LYS A 55 -15.88 28.87 6.73
C LYS A 55 -15.24 30.26 6.75
N ASP A 56 -16.07 31.30 6.75
CA ASP A 56 -15.66 32.69 6.52
C ASP A 56 -15.60 33.49 7.83
N VAL A 57 -14.89 32.96 8.82
CA VAL A 57 -14.67 33.63 10.12
C VAL A 57 -13.49 34.60 10.02
N PRO A 58 -13.68 35.93 10.17
CA PRO A 58 -12.61 36.90 9.96
C PRO A 58 -11.57 36.92 11.08
N ASP A 59 -11.98 36.67 12.33
CA ASP A 59 -11.08 36.70 13.48
C ASP A 59 -10.25 35.40 13.58
N PRO A 60 -8.90 35.49 13.51
CA PRO A 60 -8.03 34.33 13.64
C PRO A 60 -8.08 33.67 15.03
N ARG A 61 -8.42 34.40 16.10
CA ARG A 61 -8.55 33.80 17.44
C ARG A 61 -9.79 32.92 17.51
N LYS A 62 -10.92 33.44 17.01
CA LYS A 62 -12.17 32.67 16.88
C LYS A 62 -12.00 31.43 16.01
N SER A 63 -11.28 31.52 14.88
CA SER A 63 -11.05 30.35 14.02
C SER A 63 -10.18 29.27 14.71
N GLN A 64 -9.19 29.66 15.50
CA GLN A 64 -8.41 28.72 16.32
C GLN A 64 -9.26 28.06 17.42
N LEU A 65 -10.13 28.83 18.07
CA LEU A 65 -11.06 28.31 19.08
C LEU A 65 -12.03 27.28 18.47
N LEU A 66 -12.62 27.58 17.32
CA LEU A 66 -13.51 26.66 16.60
C LEU A 66 -12.79 25.38 16.19
N LEU A 67 -11.53 25.48 15.75
CA LEU A 67 -10.71 24.31 15.42
C LEU A 67 -10.44 23.46 16.67
N ALA A 68 -10.11 24.09 17.81
CA ALA A 68 -9.87 23.39 19.07
C ALA A 68 -11.15 22.70 19.58
N ASP A 69 -12.28 23.40 19.53
CA ASP A 69 -13.57 22.84 19.92
C ASP A 69 -14.01 21.69 19.00
N GLY A 70 -13.82 21.81 17.69
CA GLY A 70 -14.06 20.72 16.75
C GLY A 70 -13.20 19.48 17.04
N CYS A 71 -11.94 19.67 17.42
CA CYS A 71 -11.07 18.57 17.86
C CYS A 71 -11.58 17.91 19.15
N ARG A 72 -12.11 18.69 20.10
CA ARG A 72 -12.71 18.21 21.34
C ARG A 72 -13.96 17.37 21.06
N GLN A 73 -14.91 17.90 20.28
CA GLN A 73 -16.12 17.18 19.89
C GLN A 73 -15.80 15.86 19.19
N LEU A 74 -14.81 15.85 18.29
CA LEU A 74 -14.39 14.64 17.60
C LEU A 74 -13.85 13.58 18.56
N TRP A 75 -13.11 14.00 19.59
CA TRP A 75 -12.58 13.11 20.61
C TRP A 75 -13.71 12.49 21.46
N GLU A 76 -14.67 13.30 21.87
CA GLU A 76 -15.83 12.87 22.66
C GLU A 76 -16.72 11.89 21.88
N MET A 77 -16.91 12.15 20.58
CA MET A 77 -17.72 11.30 19.70
C MET A 77 -16.96 10.12 19.08
N LYS A 78 -15.75 9.82 19.55
CA LYS A 78 -14.95 8.74 18.97
C LYS A 78 -15.64 7.39 19.14
N HIS A 79 -15.85 6.67 18.04
CA HIS A 79 -16.43 5.34 18.06
C HIS A 79 -15.51 4.32 18.77
N PHE A 80 -16.10 3.42 19.56
CA PHE A 80 -15.37 2.39 20.31
C PHE A 80 -14.64 1.38 19.41
N LYS A 81 -15.15 1.14 18.19
CA LYS A 81 -14.55 0.28 17.17
C LYS A 81 -14.45 1.02 15.83
N PRO A 82 -13.40 1.83 15.60
CA PRO A 82 -13.29 2.64 14.38
C PRO A 82 -13.40 1.79 13.10
N PHE A 83 -14.08 2.34 12.09
CA PHE A 83 -14.17 1.71 10.77
C PHE A 83 -12.77 1.55 10.15
N ARG A 84 -12.54 0.41 9.51
CA ARG A 84 -11.32 0.12 8.74
C ARG A 84 -11.71 -0.42 7.37
N PHE A 85 -11.00 0.01 6.34
CA PHE A 85 -11.17 -0.58 5.01
C PHE A 85 -10.70 -2.02 5.01
N ALA A 86 -11.31 -2.85 4.16
CA ALA A 86 -11.06 -4.29 4.17
C ALA A 86 -9.58 -4.62 3.95
N SER A 87 -8.91 -3.92 3.03
CA SER A 87 -7.50 -4.10 2.67
C SER A 87 -6.51 -3.39 3.59
N ASP A 88 -6.96 -2.48 4.46
CA ASP A 88 -6.08 -1.76 5.39
C ASP A 88 -5.58 -2.69 6.51
N PRO A 89 -4.43 -2.41 7.14
CA PRO A 89 -3.98 -3.16 8.32
C PRO A 89 -5.05 -3.32 9.40
N GLY A 90 -5.39 -4.57 9.72
CA GLY A 90 -6.45 -4.94 10.66
C GLY A 90 -7.88 -4.89 10.08
N GLY A 91 -8.03 -4.71 8.77
CA GLY A 91 -9.25 -4.96 8.03
C GLY A 91 -9.47 -6.47 7.78
N SER A 92 -10.67 -6.83 7.32
CA SER A 92 -11.08 -8.22 7.13
C SER A 92 -10.38 -8.92 5.96
N SER A 93 -9.87 -8.18 4.98
CA SER A 93 -9.14 -8.69 3.81
C SER A 93 -7.68 -8.23 3.79
N TYR A 94 -7.15 -7.81 4.93
CA TYR A 94 -5.75 -7.44 5.04
C TYR A 94 -4.88 -8.63 4.66
N ASP A 95 -3.93 -8.39 3.76
CA ASP A 95 -2.98 -9.40 3.28
C ASP A 95 -3.64 -10.64 2.61
N ARG A 96 -4.85 -10.46 2.07
CA ARG A 96 -5.56 -11.50 1.30
C ARG A 96 -5.52 -11.27 -0.21
N GLU A 97 -4.94 -10.17 -0.66
CA GLU A 97 -4.75 -9.90 -2.09
C GLU A 97 -3.64 -10.82 -2.62
N ARG A 98 -4.01 -11.72 -3.54
CA ARG A 98 -3.03 -12.55 -4.23
C ARG A 98 -2.35 -11.74 -5.31
N GLN A 99 -1.02 -11.67 -5.25
CA GLN A 99 -0.22 -11.20 -6.37
C GLN A 99 -0.42 -12.15 -7.55
N SER A 100 -0.88 -11.59 -8.67
CA SER A 100 -1.03 -12.30 -9.94
C SER A 100 0.36 -12.67 -10.47
N SER A 101 0.51 -13.87 -11.04
CA SER A 101 1.79 -14.25 -11.66
C SER A 101 2.05 -13.40 -12.90
N ASP A 102 3.32 -13.10 -13.18
CA ASP A 102 3.72 -12.31 -14.36
C ASP A 102 3.24 -12.95 -15.69
N GLN A 103 3.10 -14.29 -15.71
CA GLN A 103 2.61 -15.06 -16.85
C GLN A 103 1.22 -14.64 -17.34
N ILE A 104 0.37 -14.03 -16.50
CA ILE A 104 -0.97 -13.57 -16.90
C ILE A 104 -0.90 -12.59 -18.07
N LEU A 105 0.14 -11.76 -18.12
CA LEU A 105 0.36 -10.81 -19.21
C LEU A 105 0.88 -11.47 -20.51
N ASP A 106 1.19 -12.76 -20.47
CA ASP A 106 1.57 -13.59 -21.63
C ASP A 106 0.43 -14.50 -22.08
N SER A 107 -0.66 -14.54 -21.32
CA SER A 107 -1.83 -15.32 -21.68
C SER A 107 -2.51 -14.73 -22.91
N GLU A 108 -3.10 -15.61 -23.72
CA GLU A 108 -3.88 -15.24 -24.92
C GLU A 108 -5.07 -14.33 -24.60
N GLN A 109 -5.42 -14.15 -23.32
CA GLN A 109 -6.46 -13.22 -22.87
C GLN A 109 -6.14 -11.78 -23.25
N TRP A 110 -4.86 -11.41 -23.33
CA TRP A 110 -4.43 -10.11 -23.85
C TRP A 110 -4.40 -10.18 -25.38
N THR A 111 -5.52 -9.81 -25.99
CA THR A 111 -5.64 -9.78 -27.45
C THR A 111 -4.63 -8.81 -28.07
N LEU A 112 -4.23 -9.07 -29.32
CA LEU A 112 -3.23 -8.23 -30.02
C LEU A 112 -3.59 -6.74 -29.99
N ALA A 113 -4.87 -6.40 -30.14
CA ALA A 113 -5.35 -5.02 -30.10
C ALA A 113 -5.12 -4.31 -28.75
N GLU A 114 -5.20 -5.04 -27.62
CA GLU A 114 -4.89 -4.47 -26.31
C GLU A 114 -3.38 -4.30 -26.12
N ARG A 115 -2.57 -5.22 -26.66
CA ARG A 115 -1.11 -5.10 -26.64
C ARG A 115 -0.64 -3.91 -27.48
N GLU A 116 -1.31 -3.66 -28.60
CA GLU A 116 -1.07 -2.51 -29.48
C GLU A 116 -1.36 -1.16 -28.82
N GLN A 117 -2.21 -1.09 -27.79
CA GLN A 117 -2.41 0.13 -26.99
C GLN A 117 -1.18 0.48 -26.14
N PHE A 118 -0.32 -0.51 -25.85
CA PHE A 118 0.85 -0.36 -24.98
C PHE A 118 2.14 -0.87 -25.64
N PRO A 119 2.52 -0.37 -26.84
CA PRO A 119 3.60 -0.97 -27.64
C PRO A 119 4.95 -0.91 -26.92
N TYR A 120 5.26 0.21 -26.26
CA TYR A 120 6.51 0.38 -25.52
C TYR A 120 6.64 -0.58 -24.34
N TYR A 121 5.53 -0.87 -23.65
CA TYR A 121 5.53 -1.77 -22.50
C TYR A 121 5.80 -3.20 -22.96
N PHE A 122 5.05 -3.69 -23.94
CA PHE A 122 5.17 -5.07 -24.41
C PHE A 122 6.48 -5.31 -25.14
N ASN A 123 6.97 -4.38 -25.97
CA ASN A 123 8.26 -4.52 -26.65
C ASN A 123 9.41 -4.65 -25.65
N ARG A 124 9.47 -3.74 -24.66
CA ARG A 124 10.47 -3.81 -23.58
C ARG A 124 10.33 -5.08 -22.75
N ARG A 125 9.12 -5.60 -22.59
CA ARG A 125 8.89 -6.85 -21.86
C ARG A 125 9.42 -8.05 -22.64
N GLU A 126 9.19 -8.11 -23.95
CA GLU A 126 9.74 -9.16 -24.82
C GLU A 126 11.28 -9.11 -24.86
N GLU A 127 11.88 -7.93 -24.86
CA GLU A 127 13.34 -7.77 -24.72
C GLU A 127 13.85 -8.34 -23.39
N ARG A 128 13.24 -7.93 -22.26
CA ARG A 128 13.61 -8.42 -20.92
C ARG A 128 13.43 -9.94 -20.77
N LYS A 129 12.42 -10.54 -21.43
CA LYS A 129 12.28 -12.00 -21.45
C LYS A 129 13.45 -12.68 -22.16
N LYS A 130 13.90 -12.13 -23.30
CA LYS A 130 15.07 -12.66 -24.01
C LYS A 130 16.33 -12.53 -23.16
N GLU A 131 16.49 -11.42 -22.43
CA GLU A 131 17.60 -11.26 -21.48
C GLU A 131 17.53 -12.28 -20.35
N LEU A 132 16.34 -12.50 -19.78
CA LEU A 132 16.10 -13.49 -18.73
C LEU A 132 16.45 -14.90 -19.20
N LEU A 133 16.04 -15.28 -20.41
CA LEU A 133 16.37 -16.59 -21.00
C LEU A 133 17.88 -16.77 -21.22
N LYS A 134 18.58 -15.74 -21.71
CA LYS A 134 20.04 -15.77 -21.84
C LYS A 134 20.74 -15.90 -20.48
N PHE A 135 20.19 -15.26 -19.46
CA PHE A 135 20.72 -15.35 -18.10
C PHE A 135 20.54 -16.76 -17.53
N TRP A 136 19.38 -17.39 -17.76
CA TRP A 136 19.15 -18.79 -17.39
C TRP A 136 20.08 -19.77 -18.12
N ASP A 137 20.29 -19.61 -19.43
CA ASP A 137 21.25 -20.44 -20.20
C ASP A 137 22.68 -20.35 -19.62
N LYS A 138 23.07 -19.19 -19.09
CA LYS A 138 24.35 -19.04 -18.38
C LYS A 138 24.37 -19.77 -17.04
N ILE A 139 23.27 -19.72 -16.28
CA ILE A 139 23.15 -20.43 -15.00
C ILE A 139 23.22 -21.94 -15.24
N ASP A 140 22.46 -22.46 -16.20
CA ASP A 140 22.42 -23.89 -16.53
C ASP A 140 23.82 -24.41 -16.87
N LYS A 141 24.57 -23.70 -17.72
CA LYS A 141 25.98 -24.03 -18.03
C LYS A 141 26.88 -24.03 -16.80
N SER A 142 26.70 -23.07 -15.89
CA SER A 142 27.50 -23.03 -14.66
C SER A 142 27.18 -24.18 -13.71
N TRP A 143 25.96 -24.71 -13.75
CA TRP A 143 25.58 -25.91 -12.99
C TRP A 143 26.19 -27.14 -13.62
N ASP A 144 26.17 -27.26 -14.94
CA ASP A 144 26.83 -28.36 -15.66
C ASP A 144 28.33 -28.40 -15.34
N GLU A 145 29.01 -27.25 -15.34
CA GLU A 145 30.42 -27.13 -14.94
C GLU A 145 30.67 -27.56 -13.49
N GLN A 146 29.81 -27.14 -12.55
CA GLN A 146 29.90 -27.53 -11.15
C GLN A 146 29.70 -29.03 -10.96
N ILE A 147 28.71 -29.62 -11.64
CA ILE A 147 28.43 -31.05 -11.60
C ILE A 147 29.63 -31.83 -12.17
N ALA A 148 30.23 -31.36 -13.25
CA ALA A 148 31.43 -31.96 -13.84
C ALA A 148 32.67 -31.86 -12.92
N ALA A 149 32.75 -30.84 -12.07
CA ALA A 149 33.85 -30.64 -11.12
C ALA A 149 33.74 -31.51 -9.85
N ILE A 150 32.58 -32.10 -9.56
CA ILE A 150 32.40 -32.99 -8.41
C ILE A 150 33.31 -34.21 -8.60
N GLN A 151 34.23 -34.42 -7.65
CA GLN A 151 35.13 -35.57 -7.65
C GLN A 151 34.32 -36.86 -7.51
N THR A 152 34.24 -37.63 -8.60
CA THR A 152 33.62 -38.96 -8.62
C THR A 152 34.60 -40.08 -8.30
N GLU A 153 35.91 -39.82 -8.46
CA GLU A 153 36.97 -40.79 -8.21
C GLU A 153 37.61 -40.61 -6.82
N LEU A 154 37.85 -41.73 -6.13
CA LEU A 154 38.54 -41.75 -4.84
C LEU A 154 40.00 -41.29 -5.00
N PRO A 155 40.51 -40.37 -4.15
CA PRO A 155 41.90 -39.93 -4.21
C PRO A 155 42.85 -41.10 -3.93
N LYS A 156 43.79 -41.34 -4.84
CA LYS A 156 44.78 -42.43 -4.71
C LYS A 156 45.62 -42.25 -3.44
N GLU A 157 45.78 -43.33 -2.69
CA GLU A 157 46.53 -43.34 -1.43
C GLU A 157 47.96 -42.83 -1.65
N LYS A 158 48.36 -41.82 -0.87
CA LYS A 158 49.72 -41.30 -0.89
C LYS A 158 50.64 -42.41 -0.39
N ILE A 159 51.47 -42.96 -1.29
CA ILE A 159 52.53 -43.89 -0.93
C ILE A 159 53.53 -43.12 -0.07
N THR A 160 53.36 -43.17 1.25
CA THR A 160 54.36 -42.70 2.20
C THR A 160 55.50 -43.70 2.17
N SER A 161 56.52 -43.44 1.37
CA SER A 161 57.79 -44.15 1.46
C SER A 161 58.39 -43.84 2.83
N THR A 162 58.17 -44.73 3.79
CA THR A 162 58.85 -44.73 5.08
C THR A 162 60.33 -44.96 4.80
N THR A 163 61.10 -43.89 4.67
CA THR A 163 62.56 -43.95 4.72
C THR A 163 62.93 -44.37 6.13
N GLN A 164 63.38 -45.61 6.28
CA GLN A 164 64.09 -46.09 7.46
C GLN A 164 65.51 -45.53 7.49
#